data_AF-A0A8C1KU54-F1
#
_entry.id   AF-A0A8C1KU54-F1
#
_cell.length_a   1.000
_cell.length_b   1.000
_cell.length_c   1.000
_cell.angle_alpha   90.00
_cell.angle_beta   90.00
_cell.angle_gamma   90.00
#
_symmetry.space_group_name_H-M   'P 1'
#
loop_
_entity.id
_entity.type
_entity.pdbx_description
1 polymer ?
#
loop_
_entity_poly.entity_id
_entity_poly.type
_entity_poly.pdbx_seq_one_letter_code
_entity_poly.pdbx_strand_id
1 'polypeptide(L)'
;MGQSQASCKYIKHYEGLSYDRELIKQQHQRIRRETHPNKQELHLNFSAFQREFHLRLKPDVNVFTEDFKVQSEDETQMVDLSHIYSGVVEGRTF
;
A
#
# COMPACT_ATOMS: atom_id res chain seq x y z
N MET A 1 18.21 29.42 -6.08
CA MET A 1 18.67 28.59 -7.22
C MET A 1 19.02 27.22 -6.68
N GLY A 2 18.51 26.13 -7.28
CA GLY A 2 18.88 24.76 -6.92
C GLY A 2 17.72 23.76 -6.88
N GLN A 3 17.00 23.59 -7.99
CA GLN A 3 16.13 22.41 -8.15
C GLN A 3 17.01 21.28 -8.66
N SER A 4 17.30 20.29 -7.81
CA SER A 4 17.94 19.04 -8.22
C SER A 4 16.88 18.14 -8.83
N GLN A 5 16.87 18.03 -10.16
CA GLN A 5 15.97 17.15 -10.88
C GLN A 5 16.75 15.90 -11.29
N ALA A 6 16.62 14.84 -10.48
CA ALA A 6 17.18 13.52 -10.80
C ALA A 6 16.41 12.94 -12.01
N SER A 7 17.05 12.97 -13.18
CA SER A 7 16.48 12.50 -14.45
C SER A 7 16.55 10.98 -14.54
N CYS A 8 15.47 10.29 -14.17
CA CYS A 8 15.31 8.88 -14.50
C CYS A 8 15.07 8.74 -16.02
N LYS A 9 16.14 8.60 -16.82
CA LYS A 9 16.14 8.45 -18.29
C LYS A 9 15.26 7.31 -18.85
N TYR A 10 14.66 6.48 -18.00
CA TYR A 10 13.89 5.29 -18.37
C TYR A 10 12.40 5.36 -17.99
N ILE A 11 11.98 6.34 -17.19
CA ILE A 11 10.56 6.49 -16.83
C ILE A 11 9.90 7.35 -17.91
N LYS A 12 9.34 6.69 -18.93
CA LYS A 12 8.70 7.38 -20.07
C LYS A 12 7.37 8.04 -19.70
N HIS A 13 6.62 7.42 -18.79
CA HIS A 13 5.34 7.93 -18.32
C HIS A 13 5.20 7.67 -16.83
N TYR A 14 5.11 8.76 -16.07
CA TYR A 14 4.67 8.74 -14.69
C TYR A 14 3.32 9.46 -14.65
N GLU A 15 2.26 8.74 -14.34
CA GLU A 15 0.95 9.32 -14.10
C GLU A 15 0.57 9.08 -12.63
N GLY A 16 0.15 10.15 -11.96
CA GLY A 16 -0.29 10.06 -10.58
C GLY A 16 -1.64 9.37 -10.49
N LEU A 17 -1.76 8.42 -9.57
CA LEU A 17 -3.05 7.78 -9.28
C LEU A 17 -3.98 8.80 -8.61
N SER A 18 -5.20 8.95 -9.13
CA SER A 18 -6.24 9.74 -8.47
C SER A 18 -7.05 8.82 -7.56
N TYR A 19 -6.92 8.99 -6.25
CA TYR A 19 -7.65 8.23 -5.23
C TYR A 19 -7.90 9.06 -3.97
N ASP A 20 -8.91 8.68 -3.20
CA ASP A 20 -9.24 9.37 -1.95
C ASP A 20 -8.32 8.94 -0.80
N ARG A 21 -7.29 9.75 -0.54
CA ARG A 21 -6.29 9.46 0.49
C ARG A 21 -6.88 9.41 1.90
N GLU A 22 -7.92 10.19 2.18
CA GLU A 22 -8.53 10.23 3.51
C GLU A 22 -9.29 8.94 3.79
N LEU A 23 -10.08 8.47 2.81
CA LEU A 23 -10.78 7.20 2.86
C LEU A 23 -9.81 6.03 3.06
N ILE A 24 -8.68 6.00 2.35
CA ILE A 24 -7.67 4.95 2.50
C ILE A 24 -7.03 4.99 3.89
N LYS A 25 -6.72 6.18 4.40
CA LYS A 25 -6.19 6.32 5.77
C LYS A 25 -7.20 5.85 6.81
N GLN A 26 -8.48 6.17 6.65
CA GLN A 26 -9.53 5.72 7.57
C GLN A 26 -9.71 4.20 7.55
N GLN A 27 -9.75 3.60 6.36
CA GLN A 27 -9.79 2.13 6.20
C GLN A 27 -8.58 1.47 6.85
N HIS A 28 -7.37 1.97 6.58
CA HIS A 28 -6.13 1.48 7.18
C HIS A 28 -6.15 1.58 8.72
N GLN A 29 -6.62 2.70 9.29
CA GLN A 29 -6.75 2.84 10.74
C GLN A 29 -7.75 1.85 11.34
N ARG A 30 -8.87 1.56 10.64
CA ARG A 30 -9.83 0.55 11.08
C ARG A 30 -9.21 -0.84 11.10
N ILE A 31 -8.54 -1.22 10.02
CA ILE A 31 -7.85 -2.50 9.88
C ILE A 31 -6.80 -2.69 10.97
N ARG A 32 -6.04 -1.63 11.30
CA ARG A 32 -5.05 -1.66 12.39
C ARG A 32 -5.64 -1.83 13.78
N ARG A 33 -6.87 -1.37 14.01
CA ARG A 33 -7.57 -1.51 15.29
C ARG A 33 -8.27 -2.87 15.42
N GLU A 34 -8.46 -3.58 14.32
CA GLU A 34 -9.11 -4.88 14.30
C GLU A 34 -8.15 -5.96 14.82
N THR A 35 -8.65 -6.78 15.75
CA THR A 35 -7.89 -7.91 16.32
C THR A 35 -7.57 -8.99 15.28
N HIS A 36 -8.34 -9.06 14.19
CA HIS A 36 -8.17 -10.03 13.12
C HIS A 36 -8.02 -9.32 11.77
N PRO A 37 -6.83 -8.79 11.44
CA PRO A 37 -6.62 -8.00 10.22
C PRO A 37 -6.97 -8.80 8.95
N ASN A 38 -6.77 -10.12 8.93
CA ASN A 38 -7.09 -10.99 7.80
C ASN A 38 -8.58 -11.03 7.41
N LYS A 39 -9.48 -10.52 8.29
CA LYS A 39 -10.93 -10.45 8.00
C LYS A 39 -11.34 -9.12 7.36
N GLN A 40 -10.47 -8.11 7.37
CA GLN A 40 -10.78 -6.82 6.78
C GLN A 40 -10.15 -6.69 5.40
N GLU A 41 -10.84 -5.92 4.56
CA GLU A 41 -10.46 -5.69 3.18
C GLU A 41 -10.38 -4.18 2.98
N LEU A 42 -9.26 -3.72 2.43
CA LEU A 42 -9.05 -2.33 2.05
C LEU A 42 -9.38 -2.19 0.57
N HIS A 43 -10.33 -1.32 0.27
CA HIS A 43 -10.74 -1.06 -1.10
C HIS A 43 -10.07 0.22 -1.58
N LEU A 44 -9.18 0.09 -2.56
CA LEU A 44 -8.52 1.21 -3.22
C LEU A 44 -9.06 1.34 -4.64
N ASN A 45 -9.97 2.29 -4.81
CA ASN A 45 -10.44 2.69 -6.13
C ASN A 45 -9.57 3.85 -6.61
N PHE A 46 -8.92 3.69 -7.74
CA PHE A 46 -8.09 4.73 -8.33
C PHE A 46 -8.32 4.85 -9.82
N SER A 47 -8.19 6.07 -10.33
CA SER A 47 -8.27 6.33 -11.76
C SER A 47 -6.89 6.66 -12.31
N ALA A 48 -6.53 6.00 -13.41
CA ALA A 48 -5.29 6.21 -14.16
C ALA A 48 -5.53 5.88 -15.64
N PHE A 49 -4.84 6.56 -16.56
CA PHE A 49 -4.94 6.38 -18.01
C PHE A 49 -6.39 6.44 -18.53
N GLN A 50 -7.21 7.35 -17.97
CA GLN A 50 -8.65 7.48 -18.27
C GLN A 50 -9.47 6.21 -17.99
N ARG A 51 -8.96 5.33 -17.11
CA ARG A 51 -9.61 4.12 -16.66
C ARG A 51 -9.73 4.12 -15.15
N GLU A 52 -10.79 3.50 -14.65
CA GLU A 52 -11.01 3.28 -13.23
C GLU A 52 -10.59 1.85 -12.89
N PHE A 53 -9.80 1.72 -11.82
CA PHE A 53 -9.32 0.45 -11.30
C PHE A 53 -9.83 0.26 -9.88
N HIS A 54 -10.28 -0.95 -9.59
CA HIS A 54 -10.72 -1.37 -8.27
C HIS A 54 -9.70 -2.36 -7.73
N LEU A 55 -8.97 -1.97 -6.69
CA LEU A 55 -8.00 -2.82 -6.03
C LEU A 55 -8.58 -3.31 -4.70
N ARG A 56 -8.66 -4.62 -4.55
CA ARG A 56 -9.08 -5.25 -3.31
C ARG A 56 -7.84 -5.77 -2.59
N LEU A 57 -7.53 -5.13 -1.47
CA LEU A 57 -6.35 -5.39 -0.66
C LEU A 57 -6.76 -6.07 0.64
N LYS A 58 -5.98 -7.05 1.08
CA LYS A 58 -6.11 -7.74 2.37
C LYS A 58 -4.79 -7.65 3.12
N PRO A 59 -4.81 -7.44 4.44
CA PRO A 59 -3.59 -7.50 5.25
C PRO A 59 -2.96 -8.87 5.10
N ASP A 60 -1.68 -8.90 4.77
CA ASP A 60 -0.93 -10.15 4.60
C ASP A 60 0.30 -10.12 5.51
N VAL A 61 0.00 -10.09 6.80
CA VAL A 61 1.02 -10.10 7.86
C VAL A 61 1.32 -11.51 8.33
N ASN A 62 0.56 -12.51 7.87
CA ASN A 62 0.69 -13.91 8.26
C ASN A 62 1.95 -14.60 7.68
N VAL A 63 2.61 -13.95 6.72
CA VAL A 63 3.92 -14.37 6.19
C VAL A 63 5.05 -14.06 7.19
N PHE A 64 4.80 -13.17 8.14
CA PHE A 64 5.77 -12.76 9.14
C PHE A 64 5.38 -13.28 10.52
N THR A 65 6.37 -13.74 11.29
CA THR A 65 6.18 -14.07 12.70
C THR A 65 5.87 -12.81 13.50
N GLU A 66 5.03 -12.90 14.54
CA GLU A 66 4.67 -11.77 15.42
C GLU A 66 5.92 -11.05 15.99
N ASP A 67 7.01 -11.79 16.20
CA ASP A 67 8.32 -11.30 16.65
C ASP A 67 9.27 -10.89 15.51
N PHE A 68 8.78 -10.52 14.34
CA PHE A 68 9.65 -10.08 13.24
C PHE A 68 10.45 -8.83 13.67
N LYS A 69 11.76 -9.00 13.71
CA LYS A 69 12.73 -7.96 14.09
C LYS A 69 13.72 -7.79 12.95
N VAL A 70 13.91 -6.54 12.53
CA VAL A 70 14.99 -6.21 11.59
C VAL A 70 16.20 -5.84 12.41
N GLN A 71 17.28 -6.60 12.21
CA GLN A 71 18.58 -6.30 12.80
C GLN A 71 19.41 -5.53 11.76
N SER A 72 19.67 -4.27 12.05
CA SER A 72 20.70 -3.47 11.37
C SER A 72 21.99 -3.53 12.17
N GLU A 73 23.10 -3.06 11.60
CA GLU A 73 24.43 -3.08 12.25
C GLU A 73 24.44 -2.41 13.63
N ASP A 74 23.53 -1.47 13.88
CA ASP A 74 23.48 -0.67 15.11
C ASP A 74 22.26 -0.98 16.02
N GLU A 75 21.13 -1.49 15.49
CA GLU A 75 19.90 -1.66 16.27
C GLU A 75 19.00 -2.81 15.79
N THR A 76 18.28 -3.42 16.74
CA THR A 76 17.17 -4.35 16.47
C THR A 76 15.85 -3.63 16.68
N GLN A 77 15.12 -3.37 15.59
CA GLN A 77 13.84 -2.65 15.66
C GLN A 77 12.66 -3.57 15.32
N MET A 78 11.59 -3.47 16.11
CA MET A 78 10.29 -4.02 15.76
C MET A 78 9.72 -3.21 14.60
N VAL A 79 9.45 -3.88 13.48
CA VAL A 79 8.96 -3.21 12.26
C VAL A 79 7.45 -3.27 12.22
N ASP A 80 6.81 -2.14 11.91
CA ASP A 80 5.38 -2.08 11.68
C ASP A 80 5.02 -2.72 10.33
N LEU A 81 4.52 -3.95 10.40
CA LEU A 81 4.07 -4.73 9.24
C LEU A 81 2.64 -4.37 8.81
N SER A 82 1.98 -3.44 9.51
CA SER A 82 0.61 -3.00 9.24
C SER A 82 0.41 -2.39 7.84
N HIS A 83 1.49 -2.07 7.14
CA HIS A 83 1.49 -1.53 5.77
C HIS A 83 1.57 -2.61 4.68
N ILE A 84 1.71 -3.89 5.05
CA ILE A 84 1.81 -4.99 4.09
C ILE A 84 0.41 -5.47 3.71
N TYR A 85 0.10 -5.33 2.42
CA TYR A 85 -1.16 -5.77 1.83
C TYR A 85 -0.91 -6.66 0.62
N SER A 86 -1.61 -7.78 0.56
CA SER A 86 -1.77 -8.59 -0.65
C SER A 86 -3.09 -8.22 -1.30
N GLY A 87 -3.15 -8.13 -2.61
CA GLY A 87 -4.43 -7.86 -3.26
C GLY A 87 -4.47 -8.15 -4.73
N VAL A 88 -5.67 -8.05 -5.27
CA VAL A 88 -5.99 -8.33 -6.66
C VAL A 88 -6.65 -7.12 -7.29
N VAL A 89 -6.34 -6.90 -8.58
CA VAL A 89 -7.07 -5.93 -9.40
C VAL A 89 -8.37 -6.60 -9.82
N GLU A 90 -9.50 -6.07 -9.35
CA GLU A 90 -10.80 -6.43 -9.88
C GLU A 90 -10.99 -5.65 -11.19
N GLY A 91 -10.47 -6.22 -12.28
CA GLY A 91 -10.68 -5.69 -13.62
C GLY A 91 -12.14 -5.82 -14.01
N ARG A 92 -12.77 -4.74 -14.48
CA ARG A 92 -14.09 -4.79 -15.10
C ARG A 92 -14.04 -5.78 -16.27
N THR A 93 -14.82 -6.86 -16.18
CA THR A 93 -15.19 -7.67 -17.34
C THR A 93 -15.93 -6.76 -18.33
N PHE A 94 -15.48 -6.79 -19.59
CA PHE A 94 -16.01 -6.01 -20.71
C PHE A 94 -17.50 -6.26 -20.95
#